data_AF-A0A2K5LK70-F1
#
_entry.id   AF-A0A2K5LK70-F1
#
_cell.length_a   1.000
_cell.length_b   1.000
_cell.length_c   1.000
_cell.angle_alpha   90.00
_cell.angle_beta   90.00
_cell.angle_gamma   90.00
#
_symmetry.space_group_name_H-M   'P 1'
#
loop_
_entity.id
_entity.type
_entity.pdbx_description
1 polymer ?
#
loop_
_entity_poly.entity_id
_entity_poly.type
_entity_poly.pdbx_seq_one_letter_code
_entity_poly.pdbx_strand_id
1 'polypeptide(L)'
;MPRNKYIELRCKHYGYCLDYHEEKRKESREAHKCSKKAKKMISLKAKLYHKQGHNAEKIPQGAVPAYLLDREGQSQAKVLSSMIKRKRKEKAGKGEVPLPKVRAQGETEVLKVIRTGKRKKKAWKRLVTNVCFVGDGFTRIPPKYERFIRPMGLRFKKNTPTLPPLLHPLHLPGFLSIFYSVLRYHIFLEAFSDVS
;
A
#
# COMPACT_ATOMS: atom_id res chain seq x y z
N MET A 1 -33.03 17.64 10.07
CA MET A 1 -33.55 16.28 10.37
C MET A 1 -34.60 16.41 11.47
N PRO A 2 -35.75 15.75 11.35
CA PRO A 2 -36.76 15.77 12.40
C PRO A 2 -36.23 15.13 13.68
N ARG A 3 -36.43 15.80 14.83
CA ARG A 3 -35.68 15.60 16.08
C ARG A 3 -36.28 14.59 17.07
N ASN A 4 -37.37 13.90 16.72
CA ASN A 4 -38.06 12.99 17.64
C ASN A 4 -38.28 11.60 16.99
N LYS A 5 -38.52 10.56 17.79
CA LYS A 5 -38.81 9.20 17.30
C LYS A 5 -40.26 9.06 16.78
N TYR A 6 -40.71 9.98 15.94
CA TYR A 6 -42.10 10.06 15.47
C TYR A 6 -42.54 8.81 14.68
N ILE A 7 -41.61 8.12 14.00
CA ILE A 7 -41.91 6.86 13.28
C ILE A 7 -42.26 5.74 14.27
N GLU A 8 -41.50 5.61 15.36
CA GLU A 8 -41.76 4.61 16.41
C GLU A 8 -43.05 4.94 17.17
N LEU A 9 -43.28 6.23 17.50
CA LEU A 9 -44.51 6.69 18.15
C LEU A 9 -45.74 6.38 17.30
N ARG A 10 -45.69 6.64 15.99
CA ARG A 10 -46.77 6.29 15.05
C ARG A 10 -47.04 4.79 15.05
N CYS A 11 -46.01 3.94 14.99
CA CYS A 11 -46.18 2.49 15.04
C CYS A 11 -46.76 2.00 16.39
N LYS A 12 -46.49 2.71 17.50
CA LYS A 12 -47.09 2.40 18.81
C LYS A 12 -48.57 2.82 18.89
N HIS A 13 -48.92 3.98 18.33
CA HIS A 13 -50.29 4.51 18.36
C HIS A 13 -51.22 3.82 17.36
N TYR A 14 -50.73 3.51 16.16
CA TYR A 14 -51.56 3.01 15.06
C TYR A 14 -51.19 1.60 14.60
N GLY A 15 -50.18 0.98 15.21
CA GLY A 15 -49.71 -0.36 14.84
C GLY A 15 -48.90 -0.38 13.54
N TYR A 16 -48.69 -1.60 13.04
CA TYR A 16 -48.12 -1.87 11.72
C TYR A 16 -49.25 -2.07 10.70
N CYS A 17 -48.94 -1.93 9.41
CA CYS A 17 -49.87 -2.37 8.37
C CYS A 17 -50.24 -3.84 8.58
N LEU A 18 -51.50 -4.19 8.35
CA LEU A 18 -52.04 -5.53 8.63
C LEU A 18 -51.20 -6.66 7.98
N ASP A 19 -50.71 -6.44 6.76
CA ASP A 19 -49.92 -7.41 6.00
C ASP A 19 -48.43 -7.46 6.40
N TYR A 20 -47.97 -6.63 7.34
CA TYR A 20 -46.55 -6.50 7.69
C TYR A 20 -45.94 -7.83 8.15
N HIS A 21 -46.67 -8.58 8.98
CA HIS A 21 -46.20 -9.86 9.49
C HIS A 21 -46.19 -10.96 8.41
N GLU A 22 -47.09 -10.88 7.43
CA GLU A 22 -47.10 -11.80 6.29
C GLU A 22 -45.95 -11.52 5.32
N GLU A 23 -45.67 -10.26 5.02
CA GLU A 23 -44.51 -9.87 4.21
C GLU A 23 -43.19 -10.24 4.90
N LYS A 24 -43.11 -10.06 6.22
CA LYS A 24 -41.95 -10.49 7.00
C LYS A 24 -41.74 -12.01 6.94
N ARG A 25 -42.80 -12.82 6.94
CA ARG A 25 -42.68 -14.28 6.70
C ARG A 25 -42.13 -14.60 5.30
N LYS A 26 -42.42 -13.78 4.29
CA LYS A 26 -41.92 -13.95 2.92
C LYS A 26 -40.42 -13.61 2.78
N GLU A 27 -39.76 -13.04 3.80
CA GLU A 27 -38.30 -12.81 3.83
C GLU A 27 -37.50 -14.10 3.66
N SER A 28 -38.06 -15.26 4.03
CA SER A 28 -37.46 -16.58 3.74
C SER A 28 -37.14 -16.77 2.24
N ARG A 29 -37.89 -16.11 1.33
CA ARG A 29 -37.64 -16.14 -0.13
C ARG A 29 -36.36 -15.41 -0.54
N GLU A 30 -35.78 -14.60 0.34
CA GLU A 30 -34.57 -13.82 0.05
C GLU A 30 -33.38 -14.72 -0.28
N ALA A 31 -33.23 -15.86 0.40
CA ALA A 31 -32.17 -16.83 0.11
C ALA A 31 -32.22 -17.31 -1.36
N HIS A 32 -33.42 -17.68 -1.84
CA HIS A 32 -33.63 -18.07 -3.23
C HIS A 32 -33.43 -16.90 -4.20
N LYS A 33 -33.86 -15.69 -3.85
CA LYS A 33 -33.62 -14.47 -4.65
C LYS A 33 -32.13 -14.18 -4.77
N CYS A 34 -31.37 -14.31 -3.69
CA CYS A 34 -29.91 -14.11 -3.66
C CYS A 34 -29.19 -15.14 -4.55
N SER A 35 -29.54 -16.42 -4.43
CA SER A 35 -29.00 -17.48 -5.31
C SER A 35 -29.31 -17.22 -6.79
N LYS A 36 -30.56 -16.84 -7.13
CA LYS A 36 -30.96 -16.51 -8.50
C LYS A 36 -30.24 -15.28 -9.04
N LYS A 37 -30.08 -14.23 -8.21
CA LYS A 37 -29.32 -13.02 -8.56
C LYS A 37 -27.85 -13.35 -8.83
N ALA A 38 -27.24 -14.19 -8.00
CA ALA A 38 -25.86 -14.64 -8.17
C ALA A 38 -25.66 -15.36 -9.51
N LYS A 39 -26.55 -16.33 -9.82
CA LYS A 39 -26.49 -17.11 -11.07
C LYS A 39 -26.77 -16.27 -12.33
N LYS A 40 -27.67 -15.29 -12.23
CA LYS A 40 -28.07 -14.43 -13.37
C LYS A 40 -27.08 -13.30 -13.63
N MET A 41 -26.30 -12.89 -12.63
CA MET A 41 -25.34 -11.80 -12.79
C MET A 41 -24.14 -12.23 -13.63
N ILE A 42 -23.74 -11.35 -14.55
CA ILE A 42 -22.65 -11.59 -15.49
C ILE A 42 -21.59 -10.49 -15.32
N SER A 43 -20.33 -10.79 -15.66
CA SER A 43 -19.21 -9.83 -15.76
C SER A 43 -18.88 -9.14 -14.42
N LEU A 44 -18.57 -7.83 -14.45
CA LEU A 44 -18.13 -7.03 -13.30
C LEU A 44 -19.10 -7.10 -12.13
N LYS A 45 -20.39 -7.12 -12.43
CA LYS A 45 -21.43 -7.21 -11.41
C LYS A 45 -21.27 -8.51 -10.60
N ALA A 46 -21.08 -9.65 -11.27
CA ALA A 46 -20.87 -10.95 -10.62
C ALA A 46 -19.61 -10.94 -9.76
N LYS A 47 -18.49 -10.41 -10.29
CA LYS A 47 -17.22 -10.31 -9.55
C LYS A 47 -17.36 -9.48 -8.28
N LEU A 48 -18.07 -8.36 -8.32
CA LEU A 48 -18.33 -7.51 -7.14
C LEU A 48 -19.18 -8.24 -6.10
N TYR A 49 -20.22 -8.96 -6.53
CA TYR A 49 -21.11 -9.72 -5.65
C TYR A 49 -20.38 -10.84 -4.91
N HIS A 50 -19.56 -11.63 -5.61
CA HIS A 50 -18.74 -12.67 -4.96
C HIS A 50 -17.71 -12.07 -4.01
N LYS A 51 -17.09 -10.93 -4.36
CA LYS A 51 -16.15 -10.23 -3.47
C LYS A 51 -16.81 -9.76 -2.17
N GLN A 52 -18.05 -9.30 -2.21
CA GLN A 52 -18.80 -8.90 -1.02
C GLN A 52 -19.06 -10.09 -0.09
N GLY A 53 -19.50 -11.23 -0.65
CA GLY A 53 -19.70 -12.46 0.14
C GLY A 53 -18.42 -12.98 0.79
N HIS A 54 -17.33 -13.09 0.02
CA HIS A 54 -16.05 -13.62 0.53
C HIS A 54 -15.37 -12.74 1.58
N ASN A 55 -15.70 -11.46 1.70
CA ASN A 55 -15.12 -10.60 2.74
C ASN A 55 -15.82 -10.76 4.10
N ALA A 56 -17.08 -11.23 4.12
CA ALA A 56 -17.84 -11.43 5.35
C ALA A 56 -17.43 -12.71 6.10
N GLU A 57 -16.92 -13.72 5.38
CA GLU A 57 -16.53 -15.03 5.94
C GLU A 57 -15.03 -15.19 6.20
N LYS A 58 -14.23 -14.13 6.07
CA LYS A 58 -12.80 -14.21 6.39
C LYS A 58 -12.61 -14.37 7.90
N ILE A 59 -12.53 -15.64 8.32
CA ILE A 59 -11.92 -16.04 9.58
C ILE A 59 -10.52 -15.41 9.61
N PRO A 60 -10.13 -14.70 10.69
CA PRO A 60 -8.80 -14.10 10.78
C PRO A 60 -7.73 -15.17 10.55
N GLN A 61 -6.80 -14.88 9.64
CA GLN A 61 -5.67 -15.77 9.35
C GLN A 61 -4.85 -15.93 10.63
N GLY A 62 -4.88 -17.13 11.23
CA GLY A 62 -4.26 -17.42 12.53
C GLY A 62 -5.20 -18.07 13.55
N ALA A 63 -6.49 -18.23 13.25
CA ALA A 63 -7.41 -18.98 14.10
C ALA A 63 -7.09 -20.48 14.04
N VAL A 64 -6.26 -20.94 14.97
CA VAL A 64 -5.99 -22.35 15.23
C VAL A 64 -7.03 -22.85 16.24
N PRO A 65 -7.62 -24.06 16.06
CA PRO A 65 -8.53 -24.62 17.06
C PRO A 65 -7.89 -24.68 18.45
N ALA A 66 -8.64 -24.39 19.51
CA ALA A 66 -8.12 -24.23 20.87
C ALA A 66 -7.21 -25.37 21.36
N TYR A 67 -7.48 -26.61 20.92
CA TYR A 67 -6.71 -27.81 21.26
C TYR A 67 -5.35 -27.95 20.55
N LEU A 68 -5.03 -27.05 19.61
CA LEU A 68 -3.74 -27.00 18.92
C LEU A 68 -2.88 -25.80 19.35
N LEU A 69 -3.38 -24.93 20.24
CA LEU A 69 -2.65 -23.75 20.73
C LEU A 69 -1.42 -24.15 21.57
N ASP A 70 -1.52 -25.26 22.31
CA ASP A 70 -0.49 -25.68 23.28
C ASP A 70 0.45 -26.78 22.76
N ARG A 71 0.32 -27.18 21.49
CA ARG A 71 1.22 -28.15 20.86
C ARG A 71 2.46 -27.45 20.28
N GLU A 72 3.18 -26.71 21.11
CA GLU A 72 4.52 -26.17 20.80
C GLU A 72 5.59 -27.27 20.84
N GLY A 73 5.47 -28.26 19.96
CA GLY A 73 6.42 -29.37 19.84
C GLY A 73 7.63 -29.02 18.97
N GLN A 74 8.44 -28.03 19.35
CA GLN A 74 9.77 -27.85 18.76
C GLN A 74 10.83 -27.82 19.86
N SER A 75 11.57 -28.93 19.98
CA SER A 75 12.73 -29.08 20.86
C SER A 75 13.64 -27.84 20.81
N GLN A 76 13.93 -27.22 21.96
CA GLN A 76 14.71 -25.99 22.05
C GLN A 76 16.05 -26.04 21.29
N ALA A 77 16.65 -27.23 21.16
CA ALA A 77 17.87 -27.45 20.37
C ALA A 77 17.72 -27.12 18.86
N LYS A 78 16.57 -27.39 18.24
CA LYS A 78 16.30 -27.03 16.84
C LYS A 78 16.06 -25.53 16.66
N VAL A 79 15.44 -24.89 17.65
CA VAL A 79 15.24 -23.43 17.68
C VAL A 79 16.59 -22.72 17.83
N LEU A 80 17.49 -23.22 18.69
CA LEU A 80 18.84 -22.67 18.89
C LEU A 80 19.72 -22.82 17.64
N SER A 81 19.74 -23.99 17.00
CA SER A 81 20.55 -24.20 15.79
C SER A 81 20.05 -23.40 14.58
N SER A 82 18.74 -23.21 14.45
CA SER A 82 18.15 -22.32 13.44
C SER A 82 18.41 -20.84 13.75
N MET A 83 18.35 -20.41 15.02
CA MET A 83 18.77 -19.06 15.46
C MET A 83 20.24 -18.77 15.15
N ILE A 84 21.16 -19.71 15.38
CA ILE A 84 22.59 -19.53 15.07
C ILE A 84 22.82 -19.41 13.56
N LYS A 85 22.18 -20.28 12.76
CA LYS A 85 22.24 -20.20 11.29
C LYS A 85 21.68 -18.87 10.78
N ARG A 86 20.58 -18.41 11.37
CA ARG A 86 19.95 -17.12 11.05
C ARG A 86 20.86 -15.94 11.42
N LYS A 87 21.47 -15.91 12.60
CA LYS A 87 22.46 -14.88 12.99
C LYS A 87 23.69 -14.84 12.08
N ARG A 88 24.18 -16.00 11.61
CA ARG A 88 25.30 -16.05 10.64
C ARG A 88 24.89 -15.50 9.28
N LYS A 89 23.67 -15.80 8.81
CA LYS A 89 23.11 -15.27 7.55
C LYS A 89 22.79 -13.77 7.65
N GLU A 90 22.26 -13.32 8.78
CA GLU A 90 21.97 -11.91 9.06
C GLU A 90 23.26 -11.07 9.16
N LYS A 91 24.36 -11.62 9.70
CA LYS A 91 25.67 -10.94 9.73
C LYS A 91 26.26 -10.74 8.32
N ALA A 92 26.02 -11.68 7.41
CA ALA A 92 26.39 -11.55 6.00
C ALA A 92 25.46 -10.61 5.20
N GLY A 93 24.19 -10.47 5.62
CA GLY A 93 23.18 -9.63 4.97
C GLY A 93 23.10 -8.19 5.48
N LYS A 94 23.97 -7.75 6.41
CA LYS A 94 23.89 -6.41 7.02
C LYS A 94 24.01 -5.24 6.03
N GLY A 95 24.54 -5.48 4.83
CA GLY A 95 24.60 -4.51 3.75
C GLY A 95 23.68 -4.82 2.56
N GLU A 96 22.82 -5.84 2.66
CA GLU A 96 21.96 -6.22 1.54
C GLU A 96 20.75 -5.28 1.45
N VAL A 97 20.74 -4.48 0.39
CA VAL A 97 19.63 -3.58 0.08
C VAL A 97 18.34 -4.41 -0.04
N PRO A 98 17.18 -3.97 0.49
CA PRO A 98 15.93 -4.72 0.46
C PRO A 98 15.49 -5.20 -0.94
N LEU A 99 16.03 -4.61 -2.00
CA LEU A 99 15.86 -5.03 -3.38
C LEU A 99 17.24 -5.26 -4.01
N PRO A 100 17.77 -6.50 -4.01
CA PRO A 100 19.14 -6.77 -4.44
C PRO A 100 19.32 -6.73 -5.96
N LYS A 101 18.30 -7.11 -6.73
CA LYS A 101 18.35 -7.11 -8.21
C LYS A 101 17.14 -6.38 -8.78
N VAL A 102 17.39 -5.21 -9.35
CA VAL A 102 16.39 -4.42 -10.07
C VAL A 102 16.33 -4.88 -11.52
N ARG A 103 15.14 -4.80 -12.14
CA ARG A 103 14.98 -5.07 -13.57
C ARG A 103 15.79 -4.05 -14.38
N ALA A 104 16.62 -4.53 -15.31
CA ALA A 104 17.28 -3.65 -16.26
C ALA A 104 16.22 -2.99 -17.17
N GLN A 105 16.34 -1.69 -17.37
CA GLN A 105 15.48 -0.94 -18.29
C GLN A 105 16.24 -0.65 -19.59
N GLY A 106 15.57 -0.84 -20.72
CA GLY A 106 16.15 -0.55 -22.03
C GLY A 106 16.15 0.96 -22.33
N GLU A 107 17.11 1.45 -23.09
CA GLU A 107 17.18 2.88 -23.46
C GLU A 107 15.93 3.37 -24.20
N THR A 108 15.31 2.51 -25.01
CA THR A 108 14.09 2.78 -25.76
C THR A 108 12.88 3.01 -24.85
N GLU A 109 12.85 2.38 -23.67
CA GLU A 109 11.78 2.52 -22.67
C GLU A 109 11.91 3.85 -21.92
N VAL A 110 13.15 4.23 -21.59
CA VAL A 110 13.47 5.43 -20.80
C VAL A 110 13.49 6.71 -21.65
N LEU A 111 13.89 6.60 -22.92
CA LEU A 111 14.17 7.74 -23.79
C LEU A 111 13.30 7.72 -25.04
N LYS A 112 12.16 8.40 -24.96
CA LYS A 112 11.26 8.59 -26.10
C LYS A 112 11.88 9.54 -27.12
N VAL A 113 11.94 9.12 -28.39
CA VAL A 113 12.44 9.96 -29.49
C VAL A 113 11.44 11.07 -29.84
N ILE A 114 11.91 12.31 -29.93
CA ILE A 114 11.11 13.46 -30.39
C ILE A 114 11.57 13.90 -31.77
N ARG A 115 10.62 14.00 -32.70
CA ARG A 115 10.84 14.54 -34.05
C ARG A 115 10.53 16.04 -34.08
N THR A 116 11.44 16.84 -34.63
CA THR A 116 11.39 18.31 -34.68
C THR A 116 11.27 18.85 -36.12
N GLY A 117 10.71 20.06 -36.26
CA GLY A 117 10.51 20.78 -37.53
C GLY A 117 9.15 20.51 -38.20
N LYS A 118 8.74 21.36 -39.14
CA LYS A 118 7.42 21.28 -39.82
C LYS A 118 7.18 19.90 -40.46
N ARG A 119 8.19 19.36 -41.14
CA ARG A 119 8.16 18.04 -41.78
C ARG A 119 8.61 16.88 -40.87
N LYS A 120 8.94 17.14 -39.58
CA LYS A 120 9.35 16.14 -38.57
C LYS A 120 10.47 15.15 -38.99
N LYS A 121 11.40 15.58 -39.86
CA LYS A 121 12.49 14.71 -40.34
C LYS A 121 13.66 14.55 -39.35
N LYS A 122 13.82 15.46 -38.39
CA LYS A 122 14.97 15.47 -37.46
C LYS A 122 14.56 14.85 -36.12
N ALA A 123 15.30 13.85 -35.63
CA ALA A 123 14.94 13.04 -34.46
C ALA A 123 16.02 13.01 -33.37
N TRP A 124 16.76 14.12 -33.22
CA TRP A 124 17.93 14.19 -32.34
C TRP A 124 17.57 14.38 -30.86
N LYS A 125 16.36 14.90 -30.57
CA LYS A 125 15.86 15.13 -29.21
C LYS A 125 15.28 13.86 -28.60
N ARG A 126 15.47 13.71 -27.28
CA ARG A 126 14.97 12.60 -26.46
C ARG A 126 14.20 13.15 -25.26
N LEU A 127 13.05 12.58 -24.96
CA LEU A 127 12.26 12.89 -23.77
C LEU A 127 12.40 11.77 -22.77
N VAL A 128 12.71 12.13 -21.52
CA VAL A 128 12.78 11.17 -20.42
C VAL A 128 11.37 10.87 -19.96
N THR A 129 10.98 9.59 -20.04
CA THR A 129 9.64 9.09 -19.68
C THR A 129 9.54 8.71 -18.20
N ASN A 130 10.66 8.40 -17.57
CA ASN A 130 10.73 8.05 -16.16
C ASN A 130 10.69 9.28 -15.25
N VAL A 131 10.33 9.01 -14.00
CA VAL A 131 10.44 9.97 -12.90
C VAL A 131 11.89 10.42 -12.76
N CYS A 132 12.09 11.73 -12.74
CA CYS A 132 13.41 12.36 -12.65
C CYS A 132 13.53 13.15 -11.35
N PHE A 133 14.68 13.07 -10.71
CA PHE A 133 15.08 14.06 -9.71
C PHE A 133 15.84 15.19 -10.41
N VAL A 134 15.54 16.43 -10.02
CA VAL A 134 16.16 17.64 -10.55
C VAL A 134 16.45 18.55 -9.38
N GLY A 135 17.73 18.91 -9.18
CA GLY A 135 18.16 19.76 -8.07
C GLY A 135 17.56 21.18 -8.12
N ASP A 136 17.59 21.88 -6.98
CA ASP A 136 16.88 23.14 -6.80
C ASP A 136 17.40 24.30 -7.67
N GLY A 137 18.64 24.22 -8.17
CA GLY A 137 19.24 25.19 -9.10
C GLY A 137 19.04 24.87 -10.59
N PHE A 138 18.07 24.02 -10.96
CA PHE A 138 17.91 23.64 -12.37
C PHE A 138 17.21 24.71 -13.22
N THR A 139 18.00 25.33 -14.10
CA THR A 139 17.50 26.19 -15.17
C THR A 139 17.41 25.41 -16.49
N ARG A 140 16.35 25.64 -17.27
CA ARG A 140 16.20 25.00 -18.58
C ARG A 140 17.26 25.53 -19.56
N ILE A 141 17.87 24.61 -20.29
CA ILE A 141 18.77 24.96 -21.40
C ILE A 141 17.92 25.45 -22.58
N PRO A 142 18.39 26.45 -23.36
CA PRO A 142 17.70 26.90 -24.56
C PRO A 142 17.30 25.72 -25.48
N PRO A 143 16.08 25.73 -26.08
CA PRO A 143 15.54 24.57 -26.82
C PRO A 143 16.39 24.11 -28.01
N LYS A 144 17.27 24.98 -28.54
CA LYS A 144 18.17 24.63 -29.65
C LYS A 144 19.30 23.69 -29.21
N TYR A 145 19.71 23.73 -27.94
CA TYR A 145 20.83 22.97 -27.39
C TYR A 145 20.36 21.84 -26.44
N GLU A 146 19.10 21.88 -25.97
CA GLU A 146 18.53 20.81 -25.14
C GLU A 146 18.22 19.56 -25.99
N ARG A 147 19.07 18.53 -25.84
CA ARG A 147 18.85 17.20 -26.43
C ARG A 147 17.96 16.31 -25.57
N PHE A 148 18.18 16.30 -24.25
CA PHE A 148 17.42 15.50 -23.29
C PHE A 148 16.41 16.37 -22.53
N ILE A 149 15.14 16.15 -22.80
CA ILE A 149 14.04 16.91 -22.21
C ILE A 149 13.51 16.15 -20.99
N ARG A 150 13.63 16.77 -19.81
CA ARG A 150 13.00 16.31 -18.57
C ARG A 150 11.69 17.06 -18.35
N PRO A 151 10.50 16.47 -18.57
CA PRO A 151 9.23 17.19 -18.44
C PRO A 151 8.95 17.54 -16.97
N MET A 152 8.32 18.70 -16.72
CA MET A 152 8.09 19.20 -15.36
C MET A 152 7.21 18.28 -14.50
N GLY A 153 6.17 17.67 -15.09
CA GLY A 153 5.27 16.77 -14.35
C GLY A 153 5.93 15.49 -13.84
N LEU A 154 7.13 15.16 -14.32
CA LEU A 154 7.91 14.01 -13.86
C LEU A 154 9.07 14.40 -12.93
N ARG A 155 9.20 15.69 -12.58
CA ARG A 155 10.25 16.20 -11.68
C ARG A 155 9.74 16.17 -10.25
N PHE A 156 10.23 15.23 -9.47
CA PHE A 156 9.91 15.14 -8.05
C PHE A 156 11.09 15.70 -7.25
N LYS A 157 10.80 16.54 -6.25
CA LYS A 157 11.81 17.08 -5.32
C LYS A 157 11.91 16.26 -4.04
N LYS A 158 10.81 15.64 -3.62
CA LYS A 158 10.70 14.89 -2.37
C LYS A 158 10.29 13.45 -2.68
N ASN A 159 10.86 12.51 -1.95
CA ASN A 159 10.35 11.15 -1.82
C ASN A 159 9.46 11.08 -0.57
N THR A 160 8.43 10.23 -0.58
CA THR A 160 7.73 9.84 0.65
C THR A 160 8.51 8.70 1.29
N PRO A 161 9.26 8.90 2.38
CA PRO A 161 9.94 7.79 3.03
C PRO A 161 8.87 6.84 3.60
N THR A 162 8.79 5.63 3.06
CA THR A 162 8.05 4.55 3.70
C THR A 162 8.94 4.00 4.80
N LEU A 163 8.68 4.40 6.04
CA LEU A 163 9.25 3.73 7.20
C LEU A 163 8.78 2.26 7.15
N PRO A 164 9.67 1.24 7.27
CA PRO A 164 9.21 -0.13 7.49
C PRO A 164 8.31 -0.15 8.73
N PRO A 165 7.27 -1.00 8.74
CA PRO A 165 6.13 -0.89 9.65
C PRO A 165 6.55 -1.13 11.09
N LEU A 166 7.01 -0.08 11.76
CA LEU A 166 6.72 0.14 13.16
C LEU A 166 5.38 0.86 13.18
N LEU A 167 4.42 0.23 13.84
CA LEU A 167 3.04 0.68 13.99
C LEU A 167 3.01 2.20 14.27
N HIS A 168 2.18 2.90 13.49
CA HIS A 168 1.77 4.32 13.59
C HIS A 168 2.64 5.37 12.85
N PRO A 169 2.04 6.21 11.97
CA PRO A 169 2.64 7.47 11.57
C PRO A 169 2.50 8.47 12.73
N LEU A 170 3.51 8.54 13.60
CA LEU A 170 3.57 9.59 14.62
C LEU A 170 3.99 10.91 13.96
N HIS A 171 3.03 11.83 13.81
CA HIS A 171 3.33 13.24 13.57
C HIS A 171 3.81 13.85 14.90
N LEU A 172 5.12 13.83 15.14
CA LEU A 172 5.73 14.46 16.31
C LEU A 172 6.06 15.93 16.02
N PRO A 173 5.53 16.90 16.78
CA PRO A 173 5.87 18.30 16.62
C PRO A 173 7.28 18.60 17.13
N GLY A 174 8.10 19.18 16.24
CA GLY A 174 9.19 20.16 16.45
C GLY A 174 10.33 19.88 17.45
N PHE A 175 10.04 19.54 18.70
CA PHE A 175 11.00 19.64 19.80
C PHE A 175 11.69 18.31 20.12
N LEU A 176 10.98 17.18 19.97
CA LEU A 176 11.55 15.84 20.20
C LEU A 176 12.44 15.34 19.04
N SER A 177 12.35 15.94 17.85
CA SER A 177 13.20 15.59 16.69
C SER A 177 14.63 16.09 16.85
N ILE A 178 14.83 17.23 17.51
CA ILE A 178 16.16 17.81 17.73
C ILE A 178 16.94 16.95 18.72
N PHE A 179 16.31 16.51 19.81
CA PHE A 179 16.93 15.61 20.79
C PHE A 179 17.30 14.25 20.17
N TYR A 180 16.40 13.64 19.38
CA TYR A 180 16.70 12.37 18.71
C TYR A 180 17.77 12.49 17.60
N SER A 181 17.86 13.65 16.96
CA SER A 181 18.89 13.93 15.95
C SER A 181 20.25 14.08 16.62
N VAL A 182 20.36 14.90 17.66
CA VAL A 182 21.63 15.14 18.39
C VAL A 182 22.12 13.86 19.06
N LEU A 183 21.24 13.08 19.71
CA LEU A 183 21.63 11.83 20.36
C LEU A 183 22.10 10.78 19.33
N ARG A 184 21.48 10.74 18.14
CA ARG A 184 21.87 9.84 17.05
C ARG A 184 23.18 10.26 16.38
N TYR A 185 23.48 11.55 16.27
CA TYR A 185 24.78 12.02 15.80
C TYR A 185 25.90 11.77 16.81
N HIS A 186 25.63 11.88 18.10
CA HIS A 186 26.63 11.60 19.14
C HIS A 186 27.04 10.12 19.18
N ILE A 187 26.06 9.21 19.14
CA ILE A 187 26.31 7.75 19.09
C ILE A 187 27.03 7.36 17.78
N PHE A 188 26.76 8.05 16.68
CA PHE A 188 27.41 7.78 15.39
C PHE A 188 28.87 8.29 15.32
N LEU A 189 29.19 9.36 16.06
CA LEU A 189 30.56 9.89 16.15
C LEU A 189 31.44 9.11 17.13
N GLU A 190 30.91 8.67 18.28
CA GLU A 190 31.63 7.79 19.21
C GLU A 190 31.99 6.44 18.56
N ALA A 191 31.11 5.89 17.73
CA ALA A 191 31.39 4.65 17.01
C ALA A 191 32.45 4.80 15.89
N PHE A 192 32.83 6.03 15.51
CA PHE A 192 33.80 6.31 14.45
C PHE A 192 35.19 6.66 15.01
N SER A 193 35.30 7.06 16.27
CA SER A 193 36.59 7.35 16.95
C SER A 193 37.31 6.11 17.46
N ASP A 194 36.64 4.97 17.62
CA ASP A 194 37.24 3.70 18.07
C ASP A 194 37.85 2.87 16.91
N VAL A 195 37.94 3.43 15.69
CA VAL A 195 38.41 2.75 14.46
C VAL A 195 39.68 3.39 13.86
N SER A 196 40.42 4.20 14.63
CA SER A 196 41.75 4.71 14.25
C SER A 196 42.83 4.25 15.21
#